data_AF-A0A8H5ZJ03-F1
#
_entry.id   AF-A0A8H5ZJ03-F1
#
_cell.length_a   1.000
_cell.length_b   1.000
_cell.length_c   1.000
_cell.angle_alpha   90.00
_cell.angle_beta   90.00
_cell.angle_gamma   90.00
#
_symmetry.space_group_name_H-M   'P 1'
#
loop_
_entity.id
_entity.type
_entity.pdbx_description
1 polymer ?
#
loop_
_entity_poly.entity_id
_entity_poly.type
_entity_poly.pdbx_seq_one_letter_code
_entity_poly.pdbx_strand_id
1 'polypeptide(L)'
;MLKEYLHEFQQQGDAYSDGNEITQRLKSGLNNRLYWAWCSFRVGDATGDELVAGLWKSLIIEELCWFKRLFHNEKLAIEPTEWRAPTWSWAVSNGKIWISTLSKFHRMHESRHFETELVDLDIGTKPSGELTHASMKIKCKPMLAMLVPDPNQSLPKYELRGCLVLMEDDVHPSDAKLSEKIAKIPSKLNMDDPNVCKPQQVYIIVIQRCFHEYHIDDDDKNSTQNTKSNMSGDSQESVSSSDKENEKVEKFEKDTSMLEGLLLQAKGKDLATFSRIGMFHVNFYEGDPGTIFNAHLKAEERIITLI
;
A
#
# COMPACT_ATOMS: atom_id res chain seq x y z
N MET A 1 -24.78 4.39 -25.51
CA MET A 1 -24.58 5.62 -24.72
C MET A 1 -23.11 5.94 -24.42
N LEU A 2 -22.38 5.29 -23.49
CA LEU A 2 -20.97 5.68 -23.22
C LEU A 2 -20.03 5.40 -24.41
N LYS A 3 -20.20 4.27 -25.11
CA LYS A 3 -19.50 3.97 -26.36
C LYS A 3 -19.85 4.93 -27.51
N GLU A 4 -21.10 5.40 -27.58
CA GLU A 4 -21.53 6.36 -28.61
C GLU A 4 -20.98 7.77 -28.31
N TYR A 5 -20.99 8.19 -27.05
CA TYR A 5 -20.34 9.44 -26.63
C TYR A 5 -18.82 9.39 -26.87
N LEU A 6 -18.15 8.29 -26.50
CA LEU A 6 -16.72 8.12 -26.76
C LEU A 6 -16.41 8.10 -28.27
N HIS A 7 -17.26 7.49 -29.09
CA HIS A 7 -17.12 7.47 -30.55
C HIS A 7 -17.37 8.84 -31.19
N GLU A 8 -18.36 9.62 -30.73
CA GLU A 8 -18.56 11.03 -31.14
C GLU A 8 -17.37 11.91 -30.75
N PHE A 9 -16.78 11.69 -29.57
CA PHE A 9 -15.57 12.40 -29.14
C PHE A 9 -14.32 11.99 -29.94
N GLN A 10 -14.20 10.72 -30.35
CA GLN A 10 -13.11 10.23 -31.19
C GLN A 10 -13.15 10.86 -32.59
N GLN A 11 -14.36 11.01 -33.18
CA GLN A 11 -14.55 11.70 -34.45
C GLN A 11 -14.27 13.21 -34.38
N GLN A 12 -14.43 13.84 -33.20
CA GLN A 12 -14.05 15.25 -32.99
C GLN A 12 -12.56 15.44 -32.63
N GLY A 13 -11.91 14.42 -32.07
CA GLY A 13 -10.49 14.45 -31.70
C GLY A 13 -9.53 14.46 -32.89
N ASP A 14 -9.91 13.85 -34.01
CA ASP A 14 -9.10 13.84 -35.24
C ASP A 14 -9.06 15.22 -35.95
N ALA A 15 -9.86 16.19 -35.50
CA ALA A 15 -9.91 17.55 -36.05
C ALA A 15 -9.11 18.59 -35.22
N TYR A 16 -8.58 18.24 -34.05
CA TYR A 16 -7.92 19.20 -33.15
C TYR A 16 -6.60 18.66 -32.60
N SER A 17 -5.50 19.16 -33.17
CA SER A 17 -4.12 18.80 -32.84
C SER A 17 -3.58 19.45 -31.57
N ASP A 18 -4.41 20.09 -30.73
CA ASP A 18 -3.93 20.84 -29.57
C ASP A 18 -4.68 20.44 -28.27
N GLY A 19 -4.00 19.63 -27.44
CA GLY A 19 -4.55 19.05 -26.21
C GLY A 19 -4.93 20.08 -25.12
N ASN A 20 -4.52 21.33 -25.27
CA ASN A 20 -4.86 22.41 -24.34
C ASN A 20 -6.32 22.88 -24.45
N GLU A 21 -6.92 22.84 -25.64
CA GLU A 21 -8.27 23.34 -25.89
C GLU A 21 -9.36 22.39 -25.35
N ILE A 22 -9.11 21.07 -25.45
CA ILE A 22 -9.97 20.02 -24.90
C ILE A 22 -9.99 20.12 -23.36
N THR A 23 -8.84 20.36 -22.74
CA THR A 23 -8.70 20.47 -21.28
C THR A 23 -9.47 21.67 -20.70
N GLN A 24 -9.55 22.79 -21.43
CA GLN A 24 -10.34 23.94 -21.00
C GLN A 24 -11.85 23.73 -21.13
N ARG A 25 -12.33 23.07 -22.20
CA ARG A 25 -13.76 22.73 -22.36
C ARG A 25 -14.24 21.64 -21.40
N LEU A 26 -13.39 20.68 -21.05
CA LEU A 26 -13.71 19.65 -20.06
C LEU A 26 -13.91 20.24 -18.65
N LYS A 27 -13.11 21.25 -18.29
CA LYS A 27 -13.20 21.96 -16.99
C LYS A 27 -14.48 22.78 -16.83
N SER A 28 -15.13 23.20 -17.91
CA SER A 28 -16.29 24.12 -17.85
C SER A 28 -17.65 23.43 -17.89
N GLY A 29 -17.72 22.10 -18.11
CA GLY A 29 -19.02 21.44 -18.27
C GLY A 29 -19.12 19.93 -18.04
N LEU A 30 -18.02 19.18 -17.86
CA LEU A 30 -18.14 17.76 -17.51
C LEU A 30 -18.30 17.58 -16.00
N ASN A 31 -19.31 16.81 -15.60
CA ASN A 31 -19.35 16.23 -14.26
C ASN A 31 -18.06 15.42 -14.07
N ASN A 32 -17.37 15.62 -12.93
CA ASN A 32 -16.11 14.97 -12.56
C ASN A 32 -16.06 13.47 -12.93
N ARG A 33 -17.19 12.75 -12.87
CA ARG A 33 -17.27 11.33 -13.25
C ARG A 33 -16.88 11.05 -14.71
N LEU A 34 -17.33 11.88 -15.65
CA LEU A 34 -17.03 11.70 -17.07
C LEU A 34 -15.57 12.05 -17.38
N TYR A 35 -15.01 13.04 -16.68
CA TYR A 35 -13.59 13.37 -16.78
C TYR A 35 -12.72 12.20 -16.34
N TRP A 36 -13.00 11.61 -15.18
CA TRP A 36 -12.26 10.45 -14.69
C TRP A 36 -12.39 9.24 -15.62
N ALA A 37 -13.60 8.95 -16.11
CA ALA A 37 -13.80 7.87 -17.08
C ALA A 37 -12.98 8.07 -18.36
N TRP A 38 -12.90 9.30 -18.87
CA TRP A 38 -12.10 9.61 -20.05
C TRP A 38 -10.59 9.50 -19.77
N CYS A 39 -10.11 10.01 -18.65
CA CYS A 39 -8.71 9.88 -18.25
C CYS A 39 -8.30 8.40 -18.11
N SER A 40 -9.13 7.59 -17.45
CA SER A 40 -8.88 6.15 -17.29
C SER A 40 -8.84 5.44 -18.64
N PHE A 41 -9.74 5.77 -19.56
CA PHE A 41 -9.73 5.24 -20.92
C PHE A 41 -8.43 5.60 -21.66
N ARG A 42 -8.00 6.87 -21.61
CA ARG A 42 -6.78 7.33 -22.30
C ARG A 42 -5.52 6.70 -21.73
N VAL A 43 -5.44 6.54 -20.41
CA VAL A 43 -4.31 5.86 -19.78
C VAL A 43 -4.31 4.38 -20.16
N GLY A 44 -5.46 3.70 -20.08
CA GLY A 44 -5.55 2.28 -20.45
C GLY A 44 -5.20 2.02 -21.93
N ASP A 45 -5.64 2.90 -22.84
CA ASP A 45 -5.29 2.84 -24.26
C ASP A 45 -3.78 3.03 -24.49
N ALA A 46 -3.16 3.97 -23.76
CA ALA A 46 -1.73 4.24 -23.87
C ALA A 46 -0.84 3.17 -23.22
N THR A 47 -1.29 2.52 -22.14
CA THR A 47 -0.52 1.51 -21.40
C THR A 47 -0.85 0.07 -21.79
N GLY A 48 -1.98 -0.15 -22.46
CA GLY A 48 -2.56 -1.48 -22.64
C GLY A 48 -3.13 -2.08 -21.34
N ASP A 49 -3.27 -1.29 -20.28
CA ASP A 49 -3.77 -1.74 -18.98
C ASP A 49 -5.26 -1.45 -18.81
N GLU A 50 -5.90 -2.20 -17.93
CA GLU A 50 -7.34 -2.15 -17.69
C GLU A 50 -7.61 -1.59 -16.29
N LEU A 51 -8.45 -0.55 -16.20
CA LEU A 51 -8.92 -0.06 -14.90
C LEU A 51 -10.16 -0.84 -14.46
N VAL A 52 -10.00 -1.58 -13.37
CA VAL A 52 -10.97 -2.58 -12.92
C VAL A 52 -11.36 -2.29 -11.48
N ALA A 53 -12.63 -1.91 -11.28
CA ALA A 53 -13.14 -1.45 -9.99
C ALA A 53 -12.18 -0.42 -9.34
N GLY A 54 -11.71 0.56 -10.12
CA GLY A 54 -10.76 1.57 -9.65
C GLY A 54 -9.30 1.13 -9.57
N LEU A 55 -8.97 -0.16 -9.65
CA LEU A 55 -7.56 -0.60 -9.59
C LEU A 55 -7.03 -0.93 -10.99
N TRP A 56 -5.79 -0.58 -11.28
CA TRP A 56 -5.10 -0.98 -12.50
C TRP A 56 -4.79 -2.47 -12.45
N LYS A 57 -5.26 -3.24 -13.44
CA LYS A 57 -5.17 -4.69 -13.46
C LYS A 57 -3.73 -5.20 -13.37
N SER A 58 -2.79 -4.56 -14.07
CA SER A 58 -1.38 -4.92 -14.01
C SER A 58 -0.72 -4.66 -12.65
N LEU A 59 -1.30 -3.77 -11.84
CA LEU A 59 -0.79 -3.37 -10.53
C LEU A 59 -1.74 -3.76 -9.39
N ILE A 60 -2.71 -4.64 -9.64
CA ILE A 60 -3.86 -4.78 -8.74
C ILE A 60 -3.46 -5.18 -7.31
N ILE A 61 -2.49 -6.08 -7.15
CA ILE A 61 -1.96 -6.49 -5.84
C ILE A 61 -1.24 -5.33 -5.15
N GLU A 62 -0.49 -4.52 -5.89
CA GLU A 62 0.18 -3.32 -5.38
C GLU A 62 -0.86 -2.27 -4.92
N GLU A 63 -1.88 -2.04 -5.74
CA GLU A 63 -2.87 -1.01 -5.49
C GLU A 63 -3.87 -1.38 -4.39
N LEU A 64 -3.99 -2.65 -4.01
CA LEU A 64 -4.76 -3.07 -2.82
C LEU A 64 -4.33 -2.31 -1.55
N CYS A 65 -3.08 -1.87 -1.46
CA CYS A 65 -2.53 -1.08 -0.35
C CYS A 65 -2.85 0.42 -0.42
N TRP A 66 -3.89 0.83 -1.15
CA TRP A 66 -4.43 2.19 -1.05
C TRP A 66 -4.95 2.49 0.36
N PHE A 67 -4.98 3.75 0.78
CA PHE A 67 -5.55 4.14 2.07
C PHE A 67 -6.19 5.53 2.08
N LYS A 68 -7.04 5.78 3.07
CA LYS A 68 -7.60 7.11 3.32
C LYS A 68 -6.75 7.83 4.35
N ARG A 69 -6.54 9.12 4.12
CA ARG A 69 -5.92 10.02 5.09
C ARG A 69 -6.49 11.41 4.91
N LEU A 70 -6.90 12.02 6.03
CA LEU A 70 -7.52 13.33 6.04
C LEU A 70 -6.79 14.25 7.03
N PHE A 71 -6.25 15.36 6.53
CA PHE A 71 -5.56 16.33 7.38
C PHE A 71 -6.56 17.13 8.25
N HIS A 72 -6.07 17.71 9.34
CA HIS A 72 -6.90 18.37 10.36
C HIS A 72 -7.84 19.47 9.83
N ASN A 73 -7.47 20.13 8.73
CA ASN A 73 -8.23 21.21 8.10
C ASN A 73 -9.19 20.74 6.99
N GLU A 74 -9.26 19.43 6.72
CA GLU A 74 -10.06 18.88 5.64
C GLU A 74 -11.41 18.35 6.15
N LYS A 75 -12.45 18.54 5.33
CA LYS A 75 -13.79 18.02 5.65
C LYS A 75 -13.89 16.55 5.25
N LEU A 76 -14.61 15.79 6.07
CA LEU A 76 -14.92 14.40 5.74
C LEU A 76 -15.79 14.39 4.47
N ALA A 77 -15.42 13.57 3.50
CA ALA A 77 -16.28 13.34 2.35
C ALA A 77 -17.55 12.62 2.81
N ILE A 78 -18.69 12.96 2.20
CA ILE A 78 -19.92 12.21 2.40
C ILE A 78 -19.74 10.86 1.70
N GLU A 79 -19.72 9.79 2.47
CA GLU A 79 -19.60 8.45 1.91
C GLU A 79 -20.87 8.07 1.14
N PRO A 80 -20.77 7.30 0.04
CA PRO A 80 -21.92 6.81 -0.69
C PRO A 80 -22.86 6.00 0.22
N THR A 81 -24.16 6.21 0.06
CA THR A 81 -25.20 5.45 0.77
C THR A 81 -25.59 4.18 0.02
N GLU A 82 -25.28 4.10 -1.27
CA GLU A 82 -25.56 2.95 -2.14
C GLU A 82 -24.26 2.21 -2.47
N TRP A 83 -24.37 0.89 -2.64
CA TRP A 83 -23.23 0.09 -3.07
C TRP A 83 -22.82 0.48 -4.50
N ARG A 84 -21.51 0.68 -4.70
CA ARG A 84 -20.95 1.00 -6.03
C ARG A 84 -19.67 0.23 -6.37
N ALA A 85 -19.04 -0.37 -5.37
CA ALA A 85 -17.76 -1.05 -5.49
C ALA A 85 -17.51 -1.94 -4.27
N PRO A 86 -16.69 -2.99 -4.42
CA PRO A 86 -16.31 -3.88 -3.33
C PRO A 86 -15.39 -3.18 -2.33
N THR A 87 -15.27 -3.69 -1.10
CA THR A 87 -14.51 -3.00 -0.03
C THR A 87 -13.00 -2.91 -0.30
N TRP A 88 -12.46 -3.80 -1.13
CA TRP A 88 -11.05 -3.75 -1.56
C TRP A 88 -10.76 -2.68 -2.60
N SER A 89 -11.77 -2.06 -3.20
CA SER A 89 -11.65 -1.02 -4.21
C SER A 89 -11.68 0.37 -3.59
N TRP A 90 -10.77 1.26 -3.97
CA TRP A 90 -10.85 2.65 -3.53
C TRP A 90 -12.07 3.38 -4.10
N ALA A 91 -12.67 2.86 -5.18
CA ALA A 91 -13.88 3.39 -5.77
C ALA A 91 -15.09 3.24 -4.84
N VAL A 92 -14.97 2.53 -3.71
CA VAL A 92 -15.98 2.53 -2.65
C VAL A 92 -16.08 3.90 -1.95
N SER A 93 -15.00 4.68 -1.89
CA SER A 93 -14.88 5.89 -1.05
C SER A 93 -14.92 7.21 -1.83
N ASN A 94 -15.56 8.25 -1.27
CA ASN A 94 -15.49 9.62 -1.81
C ASN A 94 -14.33 10.44 -1.20
N GLY A 95 -13.63 9.86 -0.22
CA GLY A 95 -12.49 10.47 0.44
C GLY A 95 -11.23 10.56 -0.43
N LYS A 96 -10.24 11.30 0.06
CA LYS A 96 -8.92 11.37 -0.56
C LYS A 96 -8.21 10.03 -0.41
N ILE A 97 -7.82 9.46 -1.55
CA ILE A 97 -7.13 8.19 -1.64
C ILE A 97 -5.63 8.44 -1.80
N TRP A 98 -4.85 7.72 -1.01
CA TRP A 98 -3.40 7.67 -1.08
C TRP A 98 -2.98 6.27 -1.53
N ILE A 99 -1.87 6.20 -2.24
CA ILE A 99 -1.28 4.93 -2.67
C ILE A 99 -0.30 4.42 -1.62
N SER A 100 0.03 3.13 -1.71
CA SER A 100 1.02 2.42 -0.89
C SER A 100 2.29 3.24 -0.62
N THR A 101 2.72 3.26 0.65
CA THR A 101 3.95 3.90 1.09
C THR A 101 5.15 3.12 0.55
N LEU A 102 5.08 1.79 0.62
CA LEU A 102 6.13 0.92 0.09
C LEU A 102 6.29 1.09 -1.42
N SER A 103 5.20 1.19 -2.18
CA SER A 103 5.26 1.43 -3.62
C SER A 103 5.77 2.81 -3.96
N LYS A 104 5.45 3.81 -3.13
CA LYS A 104 5.95 5.17 -3.33
C LYS A 104 7.46 5.26 -3.15
N PHE A 105 8.03 4.57 -2.17
CA PHE A 105 9.42 4.75 -1.77
C PHE A 105 10.36 3.59 -2.14
N HIS A 106 9.84 2.38 -2.32
CA HIS A 106 10.62 1.15 -2.53
C HIS A 106 10.28 0.43 -3.85
N ARG A 107 9.50 1.04 -4.77
CA ARG A 107 9.09 0.37 -6.01
C ARG A 107 10.25 -0.12 -6.88
N MET A 108 11.39 0.56 -6.82
CA MET A 108 12.58 0.24 -7.62
C MET A 108 13.63 -0.55 -6.83
N HIS A 109 13.33 -0.98 -5.61
CA HIS A 109 14.26 -1.80 -4.84
C HIS A 109 14.16 -3.26 -5.25
N GLU A 110 15.30 -3.90 -5.47
CA GLU A 110 15.38 -5.31 -5.85
C GLU A 110 14.89 -6.24 -4.74
N SER A 111 15.00 -5.82 -3.48
CA SER A 111 14.53 -6.58 -2.32
C SER A 111 13.02 -6.44 -2.05
N ARG A 112 12.29 -5.76 -2.93
CA ARG A 112 10.83 -5.67 -2.86
C ARG A 112 10.20 -6.98 -3.34
N HIS A 113 9.30 -7.53 -2.53
CA HIS A 113 8.57 -8.75 -2.85
C HIS A 113 7.09 -8.62 -2.52
N PHE A 114 6.26 -9.25 -3.36
CA PHE A 114 4.85 -9.49 -3.06
C PHE A 114 4.69 -10.84 -2.36
N GLU A 115 3.82 -10.85 -1.37
CA GLU A 115 3.53 -12.01 -0.51
C GLU A 115 2.11 -12.54 -0.75
N THR A 116 1.44 -12.01 -1.77
CA THR A 116 0.07 -12.36 -2.19
C THR A 116 0.02 -12.38 -3.72
N GLU A 117 -0.81 -13.28 -4.27
CA GLU A 117 -1.02 -13.46 -5.70
C GLU A 117 -2.51 -13.33 -6.06
N LEU A 118 -2.81 -12.69 -7.19
CA LEU A 118 -4.16 -12.69 -7.75
C LEU A 118 -4.45 -14.05 -8.40
N VAL A 119 -5.53 -14.70 -7.96
CA VAL A 119 -5.98 -15.97 -8.54
C VAL A 119 -7.09 -15.74 -9.56
N ASP A 120 -8.07 -14.93 -9.20
CA ASP A 120 -9.28 -14.73 -10.00
C ASP A 120 -9.91 -13.38 -9.69
N LEU A 121 -10.62 -12.83 -10.67
CA LEU A 121 -11.30 -11.56 -10.57
C LEU A 121 -12.64 -11.65 -11.30
N ASP A 122 -13.72 -11.70 -10.52
CA ASP A 122 -15.08 -11.84 -11.03
C ASP A 122 -15.80 -10.49 -10.92
N ILE A 123 -16.12 -9.88 -12.07
CA ILE A 123 -16.64 -8.53 -12.13
C ILE A 123 -17.72 -8.44 -13.20
N GLY A 124 -18.90 -8.01 -12.79
CA GLY A 124 -19.99 -7.66 -13.69
C GLY A 124 -20.17 -6.16 -13.78
N THR A 125 -20.30 -5.64 -15.00
CA THR A 125 -20.58 -4.22 -15.24
C THR A 125 -21.83 -4.02 -16.09
N LYS A 126 -22.54 -2.92 -15.84
CA LYS A 126 -23.56 -2.41 -16.77
C LYS A 126 -22.86 -1.75 -17.97
N PRO A 127 -23.56 -1.56 -19.11
CA PRO A 127 -23.02 -0.78 -20.23
C PRO A 127 -22.59 0.66 -19.89
N SER A 128 -23.06 1.20 -18.76
CA SER A 128 -22.63 2.50 -18.21
C SER A 128 -21.24 2.47 -17.55
N GLY A 129 -20.66 1.29 -17.31
CA GLY A 129 -19.44 1.09 -16.53
C GLY A 129 -19.68 0.93 -15.03
N GLU A 130 -20.93 1.07 -14.56
CA GLU A 130 -21.31 0.83 -13.17
C GLU A 130 -21.15 -0.65 -12.82
N LEU A 131 -20.51 -0.95 -11.69
CA LEU A 131 -20.38 -2.32 -11.20
C LEU A 131 -21.75 -2.86 -10.78
N THR A 132 -21.98 -4.14 -11.01
CA THR A 132 -23.16 -4.90 -10.56
C THR A 132 -22.80 -5.89 -9.47
N HIS A 133 -21.61 -6.46 -9.56
CA HIS A 133 -20.93 -7.26 -8.54
C HIS A 133 -19.43 -7.20 -8.84
N ALA A 134 -18.62 -7.46 -7.81
CA ALA A 134 -17.19 -7.62 -7.95
C ALA A 134 -16.67 -8.46 -6.78
N SER A 135 -15.85 -9.45 -7.07
CA SER A 135 -15.12 -10.23 -6.07
C SER A 135 -13.72 -10.56 -6.59
N MET A 136 -12.78 -10.72 -5.68
CA MET A 136 -11.38 -11.01 -6.01
C MET A 136 -10.93 -12.22 -5.20
N LYS A 137 -10.38 -13.25 -5.86
CA LYS A 137 -9.71 -14.33 -5.16
C LYS A 137 -8.21 -14.07 -5.15
N ILE A 138 -7.65 -14.10 -3.96
CA ILE A 138 -6.21 -13.97 -3.76
C ILE A 138 -5.68 -15.18 -3.01
N LYS A 139 -4.47 -15.58 -3.37
CA LYS A 139 -3.69 -16.59 -2.68
C LYS A 139 -2.76 -15.87 -1.70
N CYS A 140 -2.93 -16.13 -0.42
CA CYS A 140 -2.24 -15.43 0.66
C CYS A 140 -2.18 -16.28 1.94
N LYS A 141 -1.64 -15.70 3.02
CA LYS A 141 -1.57 -16.33 4.34
C LYS A 141 -2.29 -15.48 5.40
N PRO A 142 -3.61 -15.68 5.61
CA PRO A 142 -4.37 -14.91 6.60
C PRO A 142 -3.95 -15.29 8.02
N MET A 143 -3.62 -14.29 8.83
CA MET A 143 -3.26 -14.45 10.24
C MET A 143 -4.27 -13.75 11.13
N LEU A 144 -4.70 -14.41 12.20
CA LEU A 144 -5.58 -13.82 13.20
C LEU A 144 -4.80 -12.83 14.07
N ALA A 145 -5.38 -11.64 14.30
CA ALA A 145 -4.79 -10.64 15.16
C ALA A 145 -5.86 -9.90 15.98
N MET A 146 -5.45 -9.32 17.09
CA MET A 146 -6.19 -8.28 17.78
C MET A 146 -5.59 -6.92 17.43
N LEU A 147 -6.42 -6.05 16.90
CA LEU A 147 -6.13 -4.63 16.77
C LEU A 147 -6.37 -3.96 18.12
N VAL A 148 -5.35 -3.30 18.67
CA VAL A 148 -5.45 -2.53 19.93
C VAL A 148 -5.10 -1.05 19.65
N PRO A 149 -6.10 -0.16 19.55
CA PRO A 149 -5.89 1.27 19.38
C PRO A 149 -5.10 1.92 20.54
N ASP A 150 -4.23 2.88 20.25
CA ASP A 150 -3.66 3.78 21.28
C ASP A 150 -4.71 4.85 21.65
N PRO A 151 -5.21 4.87 22.91
CA PRO A 151 -6.25 5.82 23.31
C PRO A 151 -5.74 7.27 23.41
N ASN A 152 -4.42 7.50 23.43
CA ASN A 152 -3.84 8.79 23.79
C ASN A 152 -3.37 9.62 22.59
N GLN A 153 -3.57 9.17 21.35
CA GLN A 153 -3.08 9.88 20.17
C GLN A 153 -4.19 10.47 19.30
N SER A 154 -4.14 11.79 19.13
CA SER A 154 -4.88 12.50 18.08
C SER A 154 -4.09 12.42 16.78
N LEU A 155 -4.60 11.68 15.80
CA LEU A 155 -4.00 11.53 14.48
C LEU A 155 -4.91 12.11 13.39
N PRO A 156 -4.39 12.32 12.15
CA PRO A 156 -5.23 12.54 10.98
C PRO A 156 -6.38 11.52 10.95
N LYS A 157 -7.59 11.92 10.52
CA LYS A 157 -8.70 10.95 10.47
C LYS A 157 -8.34 9.79 9.53
N TYR A 158 -8.84 8.61 9.87
CA TYR A 158 -8.50 7.30 9.28
C TYR A 158 -7.15 6.73 9.73
N GLU A 159 -6.22 7.55 10.24
CA GLU A 159 -4.93 7.09 10.73
C GLU A 159 -5.03 6.73 12.21
N LEU A 160 -4.57 5.54 12.57
CA LEU A 160 -4.54 5.03 13.93
C LEU A 160 -3.11 4.54 14.23
N ARG A 161 -2.53 5.00 15.35
CA ARG A 161 -1.40 4.30 15.96
C ARG A 161 -1.96 3.31 16.96
N GLY A 162 -1.48 2.08 16.87
CA GLY A 162 -1.93 1.01 17.73
C GLY A 162 -0.94 -0.13 17.72
N CYS A 163 -1.36 -1.23 18.31
CA CYS A 163 -0.62 -2.48 18.27
C CYS A 163 -1.43 -3.54 17.54
N LEU A 164 -0.76 -4.32 16.71
CA LEU A 164 -1.24 -5.63 16.29
C LEU A 164 -0.72 -6.67 17.27
N VAL A 165 -1.61 -7.52 17.75
CA VAL A 165 -1.29 -8.64 18.63
C VAL A 165 -1.67 -9.90 17.89
N LEU A 166 -0.69 -10.66 17.42
CA LEU A 166 -0.94 -11.89 16.68
C LEU A 166 -1.52 -12.95 17.63
N MET A 167 -2.57 -13.63 17.18
CA MET A 167 -3.25 -14.67 17.95
C MET A 167 -2.84 -16.04 17.45
N GLU A 168 -2.83 -17.02 18.34
CA GLU A 168 -2.81 -18.43 17.97
C GLU A 168 -4.21 -18.83 17.49
N ASP A 169 -4.29 -19.77 16.54
CA ASP A 169 -5.51 -20.12 15.79
C ASP A 169 -6.69 -20.61 16.67
N ASP A 170 -6.44 -20.99 17.93
CA ASP A 170 -7.41 -21.65 18.82
C ASP A 170 -7.98 -20.75 19.95
N VAL A 171 -7.67 -19.45 19.99
CA VAL A 171 -8.08 -18.59 21.13
C VAL A 171 -9.37 -17.83 20.84
N HIS A 172 -10.44 -18.16 21.57
CA HIS A 172 -11.73 -17.45 21.52
C HIS A 172 -11.58 -16.01 22.08
N PRO A 173 -12.19 -14.98 21.44
CA PRO A 173 -11.95 -13.56 21.77
C PRO A 173 -12.23 -13.12 23.21
N SER A 174 -13.11 -13.86 23.91
CA SER A 174 -13.50 -13.60 25.30
C SER A 174 -12.51 -14.15 26.33
N ASP A 175 -11.67 -15.10 25.92
CA ASP A 175 -10.81 -15.88 26.83
C ASP A 175 -9.34 -15.48 26.73
N ALA A 176 -8.99 -14.71 25.69
CA ALA A 176 -7.73 -13.99 25.60
C ALA A 176 -7.69 -12.87 26.65
N LYS A 177 -7.47 -13.22 27.92
CA LYS A 177 -6.79 -12.30 28.83
C LYS A 177 -5.50 -11.94 28.12
N LEU A 178 -5.39 -10.69 27.68
CA LEU A 178 -4.20 -10.11 27.07
C LEU A 178 -3.05 -10.30 28.07
N SER A 179 -2.41 -11.46 28.04
CA SER A 179 -1.34 -11.77 28.97
C SER A 179 -0.17 -10.86 28.59
N GLU A 180 0.58 -10.38 29.59
CA GLU A 180 1.73 -9.50 29.37
C GLU A 180 2.82 -10.11 28.47
N LYS A 181 2.73 -11.41 28.15
CA LYS A 181 3.68 -12.14 27.30
C LYS A 181 3.37 -12.11 25.81
N ILE A 182 2.21 -11.62 25.37
CA ILE A 182 1.91 -11.58 23.92
C ILE A 182 2.59 -10.37 23.30
N ALA A 183 3.44 -10.60 22.30
CA ALA A 183 4.18 -9.56 21.61
C ALA A 183 3.21 -8.57 20.96
N LYS A 184 3.19 -7.34 21.47
CA LYS A 184 2.49 -6.21 20.86
C LYS A 184 3.42 -5.62 19.81
N ILE A 185 2.97 -5.60 18.57
CA ILE A 185 3.72 -5.06 17.44
C ILE A 185 3.19 -3.66 17.18
N PRO A 186 3.93 -2.60 17.52
CA PRO A 186 3.49 -1.25 17.21
C PRO A 186 3.37 -1.12 15.69
N SER A 187 2.28 -0.51 15.24
CA SER A 187 1.92 -0.49 13.83
C SER A 187 1.19 0.79 13.49
N LYS A 188 1.43 1.30 12.29
CA LYS A 188 0.65 2.38 11.72
C LYS A 188 -0.46 1.79 10.87
N LEU A 189 -1.68 2.18 11.21
CA LEU A 189 -2.89 1.60 10.66
C LEU A 189 -3.68 2.69 9.96
N ASN A 190 -4.20 2.40 8.77
CA ASN A 190 -5.15 3.28 8.10
C ASN A 190 -6.46 2.52 7.96
N MET A 191 -7.45 2.92 8.76
CA MET A 191 -8.77 2.30 8.81
C MET A 191 -9.68 2.89 7.74
N ASP A 192 -10.55 2.08 7.15
CA ASP A 192 -11.54 2.57 6.20
C ASP A 192 -12.73 3.24 6.91
N ASP A 193 -13.00 2.90 8.18
CA ASP A 193 -13.94 3.60 9.07
C ASP A 193 -13.16 4.48 10.07
N PRO A 194 -13.38 5.81 10.12
CA PRO A 194 -12.64 6.69 11.00
C PRO A 194 -13.08 6.60 12.47
N ASN A 195 -14.13 5.84 12.79
CA ASN A 195 -14.70 5.73 14.14
C ASN A 195 -14.20 4.50 14.90
N VAL A 196 -13.26 3.73 14.34
CA VAL A 196 -12.67 2.58 15.03
C VAL A 196 -11.83 3.08 16.21
N CYS A 197 -12.32 2.86 17.42
CA CYS A 197 -11.68 3.31 18.66
C CYS A 197 -11.57 2.22 19.74
N LYS A 198 -12.06 1.01 19.46
CA LYS A 198 -12.07 -0.11 20.41
C LYS A 198 -11.20 -1.25 19.91
N PRO A 199 -10.63 -2.06 20.83
CA PRO A 199 -10.00 -3.29 20.43
C PRO A 199 -10.96 -4.19 19.67
N GLN A 200 -10.49 -4.79 18.57
CA GLN A 200 -11.29 -5.68 17.75
C GLN A 200 -10.42 -6.79 17.14
N GLN A 201 -11.04 -7.95 16.92
CA GLN A 201 -10.40 -9.04 16.22
C GLN A 201 -10.44 -8.77 14.71
N VAL A 202 -9.31 -8.99 14.05
CA VAL A 202 -9.13 -8.79 12.62
C VAL A 202 -8.31 -9.93 12.06
N TYR A 203 -8.40 -10.14 10.76
CA TYR A 203 -7.40 -10.91 10.02
C TYR A 203 -6.44 -9.95 9.35
N ILE A 204 -5.16 -10.29 9.32
CA ILE A 204 -4.16 -9.56 8.57
C ILE A 204 -3.59 -10.45 7.48
N ILE A 205 -3.27 -9.85 6.33
CA ILE A 205 -2.48 -10.50 5.27
C ILE A 205 -1.33 -9.59 4.89
N VAL A 206 -0.15 -10.16 4.65
CA VAL A 206 0.97 -9.41 4.09
C VAL A 206 0.81 -9.33 2.58
N ILE A 207 0.81 -8.11 2.05
CA ILE A 207 0.73 -7.89 0.60
C ILE A 207 2.13 -7.75 0.01
N GLN A 208 2.98 -6.94 0.65
CA GLN A 208 4.31 -6.63 0.15
C GLN A 208 5.28 -6.26 1.26
N ARG A 209 6.56 -6.50 1.00
CA ARG A 209 7.67 -6.12 1.85
C ARG A 209 8.85 -5.65 1.03
N CYS A 210 9.76 -4.94 1.68
CA CYS A 210 11.07 -4.58 1.18
C CYS A 210 12.01 -4.61 2.37
N PHE A 211 12.93 -5.56 2.42
CA PHE A 211 13.89 -5.68 3.52
C PHE A 211 15.29 -5.32 3.02
N HIS A 212 16.03 -4.55 3.82
CA HIS A 212 17.38 -4.12 3.53
C HIS A 212 18.31 -4.83 4.51
N GLU A 213 19.24 -5.62 3.99
CA GLU A 213 20.31 -6.18 4.82
C GLU A 213 21.25 -5.04 5.19
N TYR A 214 21.20 -4.58 6.44
CA TYR A 214 22.30 -3.76 6.95
C TYR A 214 23.49 -4.67 7.23
N HIS A 215 24.50 -4.52 6.37
CA HIS A 215 25.92 -4.85 6.53
C HIS A 215 26.28 -5.73 7.73
N ILE A 216 26.54 -7.01 7.46
CA ILE A 216 27.40 -7.83 8.30
C ILE A 216 28.77 -7.14 8.34
N ASP A 217 29.30 -6.92 9.54
CA ASP A 217 30.61 -6.33 9.82
C ASP A 217 31.69 -6.81 8.85
N ASP A 218 32.23 -5.89 8.05
CA ASP A 218 33.48 -6.08 7.30
C ASP A 218 34.68 -5.63 8.17
N ASP A 219 34.63 -5.95 9.47
CA ASP A 219 35.78 -5.82 10.36
C ASP A 219 36.39 -7.21 10.65
N ASP A 220 37.63 -7.34 10.20
CA ASP A 220 38.63 -8.38 10.47
C ASP A 220 38.52 -9.75 9.77
N LYS A 221 38.99 -9.77 8.52
CA LYS A 221 40.18 -10.59 8.17
C LYS A 221 41.19 -9.84 7.30
N ASN A 222 42.07 -9.16 8.01
CA ASN A 222 43.37 -8.68 7.56
C ASN A 222 44.23 -9.83 6.96
N SER A 223 44.84 -9.61 5.78
CA SER A 223 46.29 -9.77 5.53
C SER A 223 46.66 -10.27 4.13
N THR A 224 47.46 -9.42 3.46
CA THR A 224 48.49 -9.67 2.42
C THR A 224 48.06 -10.28 1.08
N GLN A 225 48.44 -9.75 -0.09
CA GLN A 225 49.78 -9.27 -0.48
C GLN A 225 49.71 -8.44 -1.78
N ASN A 226 50.53 -7.39 -1.81
CA ASN A 226 51.05 -6.61 -2.96
C ASN A 226 51.01 -7.30 -4.35
N THR A 227 50.77 -6.55 -5.44
CA THR A 227 51.84 -6.02 -6.33
C THR A 227 51.36 -4.98 -7.38
N LYS A 228 52.05 -3.83 -7.37
CA LYS A 228 52.39 -2.83 -8.43
C LYS A 228 51.86 -3.01 -9.88
N SER A 229 51.43 -1.90 -10.51
CA SER A 229 52.31 -1.02 -11.33
C SER A 229 51.59 0.17 -12.03
N ASN A 230 52.11 1.39 -11.80
CA ASN A 230 52.44 2.51 -12.73
C ASN A 230 51.39 3.03 -13.76
N MET A 231 51.28 4.33 -14.13
CA MET A 231 52.08 5.56 -13.96
C MET A 231 51.33 6.79 -14.53
N SER A 232 51.77 8.00 -14.10
CA SER A 232 51.71 9.35 -14.75
C SER A 232 50.38 10.12 -14.73
N GLY A 233 50.28 11.41 -14.36
CA GLY A 233 51.29 12.43 -14.00
C GLY A 233 50.64 13.81 -13.69
N ASP A 234 51.41 14.69 -13.02
CA ASP A 234 51.35 16.17 -12.92
C ASP A 234 50.01 16.90 -12.61
N SER A 235 49.92 17.95 -11.78
CA SER A 235 50.90 18.82 -11.11
C SER A 235 50.16 19.80 -10.16
N GLN A 236 50.96 20.48 -9.32
CA GLN A 236 50.74 21.76 -8.63
C GLN A 236 50.16 21.82 -7.20
N GLU A 237 51.03 22.43 -6.37
CA GLU A 237 50.92 22.83 -4.98
C GLU A 237 49.81 23.84 -4.69
N SER A 238 49.20 23.72 -3.50
CA SER A 238 49.19 24.85 -2.57
C SER A 238 48.93 24.35 -1.14
N VAL A 239 49.79 24.80 -0.23
CA VAL A 239 49.76 24.52 1.20
C VAL A 239 48.72 25.43 1.85
N SER A 240 47.76 24.85 2.59
CA SER A 240 47.27 25.51 3.81
C SER A 240 46.97 24.46 4.87
N SER A 241 47.72 24.56 5.96
CA SER A 241 47.57 23.80 7.19
C SER A 241 46.43 24.39 8.01
N SER A 242 45.39 23.61 8.27
CA SER A 242 44.63 23.72 9.50
C SER A 242 43.95 22.38 9.74
N ASP A 243 44.42 21.68 10.76
CA ASP A 243 43.81 20.50 11.36
C ASP A 243 42.31 20.73 11.55
N LYS A 244 41.52 19.96 10.81
CA LYS A 244 40.12 19.72 11.14
C LYS A 244 39.91 18.22 11.06
N GLU A 245 39.73 17.68 12.25
CA GLU A 245 39.22 16.36 12.56
C GLU A 245 38.27 15.86 11.46
N ASN A 246 38.68 14.78 10.80
CA ASN A 246 37.77 13.96 10.02
C ASN A 246 36.78 13.34 11.01
N GLU A 247 35.72 14.08 11.36
CA GLU A 247 34.45 13.46 11.74
C GLU A 247 34.05 12.56 10.58
N LYS A 248 34.37 11.27 10.70
CA LYS A 248 33.60 10.22 10.04
C LYS A 248 32.17 10.42 10.51
N VAL A 249 31.39 11.19 9.77
CA VAL A 249 29.94 11.10 9.83
C VAL A 249 29.64 9.70 9.31
N GLU A 250 29.60 8.73 10.22
CA GLU A 250 28.93 7.46 10.02
C GLU A 250 27.51 7.82 9.62
N LYS A 251 27.30 7.86 8.31
CA LYS A 251 25.98 7.90 7.74
C LYS A 251 25.44 6.50 8.03
N PHE A 252 24.89 6.32 9.23
CA PHE A 252 23.92 5.29 9.52
C PHE A 252 22.81 5.53 8.50
N GLU A 253 22.99 4.94 7.33
CA GLU A 253 21.91 4.71 6.43
C GLU A 253 20.94 3.90 7.30
N LYS A 254 19.77 4.45 7.55
CA LYS A 254 18.87 3.90 8.56
C LYS A 254 18.13 2.76 7.89
N ASP A 255 17.97 1.63 8.58
CA ASP A 255 17.16 0.53 8.09
C ASP A 255 15.78 1.01 7.65
N THR A 256 15.55 1.00 6.33
CA THR A 256 14.29 1.44 5.74
C THR A 256 13.37 0.27 5.42
N SER A 257 13.66 -0.92 5.95
CA SER A 257 12.82 -2.07 5.72
C SER A 257 11.37 -1.80 6.13
N MET A 258 10.46 -2.25 5.28
CA MET A 258 9.05 -1.95 5.37
C MET A 258 8.22 -3.18 4.99
N LEU A 259 7.07 -3.31 5.65
CA LEU A 259 6.07 -4.33 5.37
C LEU A 259 4.69 -3.67 5.36
N GLU A 260 3.89 -3.99 4.35
CA GLU A 260 2.50 -3.53 4.21
C GLU A 260 1.55 -4.69 4.01
N GLY A 261 0.32 -4.51 4.49
CA GLY A 261 -0.71 -5.52 4.37
C GLY A 261 -2.11 -4.98 4.60
N LEU A 262 -3.10 -5.85 4.44
CA LEU A 262 -4.51 -5.50 4.63
C LEU A 262 -5.00 -5.92 6.01
N LEU A 263 -5.94 -5.14 6.54
CA LEU A 263 -6.79 -5.51 7.66
C LEU A 263 -8.13 -6.00 7.09
N LEU A 264 -8.53 -7.19 7.50
CA LEU A 264 -9.68 -7.90 6.95
C LEU A 264 -10.67 -8.30 8.06
N GLN A 265 -11.95 -8.29 7.71
CA GLN A 265 -13.04 -8.81 8.52
C GLN A 265 -13.71 -9.98 7.80
N ALA A 266 -13.75 -11.15 8.43
CA ALA A 266 -14.45 -12.31 7.89
C ALA A 266 -15.96 -12.04 7.81
N LYS A 267 -16.59 -12.48 6.71
CA LYS A 267 -18.04 -12.29 6.43
C LYS A 267 -18.89 -13.54 6.69
N GLY A 268 -18.30 -14.58 7.26
CA GLY A 268 -18.95 -15.85 7.57
C GLY A 268 -18.09 -16.70 8.50
N LYS A 269 -18.58 -17.90 8.82
CA LYS A 269 -17.87 -18.87 9.67
C LYS A 269 -16.85 -19.72 8.91
N ASP A 270 -16.94 -19.75 7.58
CA ASP A 270 -16.08 -20.54 6.71
C ASP A 270 -14.68 -19.95 6.53
N LEU A 271 -14.47 -18.70 6.99
CA LEU A 271 -13.21 -17.96 6.84
C LEU A 271 -12.69 -17.94 5.39
N ALA A 272 -13.61 -18.00 4.43
CA ALA A 272 -13.29 -17.99 3.01
C ALA A 272 -13.51 -16.61 2.37
N THR A 273 -14.42 -15.81 2.95
CA THR A 273 -14.83 -14.51 2.40
C THR A 273 -14.57 -13.38 3.40
N PHE A 274 -13.92 -12.32 2.94
CA PHE A 274 -13.50 -11.20 3.75
C PHE A 274 -13.87 -9.86 3.11
N SER A 275 -14.14 -8.87 3.95
CA SER A 275 -14.10 -7.46 3.54
C SER A 275 -12.86 -6.80 4.09
N ARG A 276 -12.30 -5.88 3.31
CA ARG A 276 -11.26 -4.97 3.76
C ARG A 276 -11.86 -3.95 4.74
N ILE A 277 -11.16 -3.71 5.82
CA ILE A 277 -11.50 -2.69 6.83
C ILE A 277 -10.36 -1.67 7.02
N GLY A 278 -9.24 -1.86 6.34
CA GLY A 278 -8.11 -0.95 6.32
C GLY A 278 -6.84 -1.62 5.84
N MET A 279 -5.72 -0.98 6.11
CA MET A 279 -4.38 -1.48 5.87
C MET A 279 -3.48 -1.19 7.07
N PHE A 280 -2.38 -1.94 7.16
CA PHE A 280 -1.33 -1.69 8.13
C PHE A 280 0.01 -1.57 7.43
N HIS A 281 0.90 -0.76 8.00
CA HIS A 281 2.30 -0.84 7.66
C HIS A 281 3.16 -0.77 8.89
N VAL A 282 4.31 -1.44 8.79
CA VAL A 282 5.34 -1.49 9.82
C VAL A 282 6.66 -1.19 9.14
N ASN A 283 7.41 -0.28 9.73
CA ASN A 283 8.79 0.04 9.38
C ASN A 283 9.62 0.00 10.67
N PHE A 284 10.95 -0.04 10.55
CA PHE A 284 11.85 -0.12 11.70
C PHE A 284 11.73 1.03 12.72
N TYR A 285 11.20 2.20 12.33
CA TYR A 285 10.98 3.30 13.28
C TYR A 285 9.71 3.12 14.10
N GLU A 286 8.72 2.45 13.53
CA GLU A 286 7.37 2.34 14.06
C GLU A 286 7.05 0.94 14.58
N GLY A 287 7.89 -0.07 14.36
CA GLY A 287 7.71 -1.42 14.88
C GLY A 287 8.77 -2.39 14.35
N ASP A 288 8.50 -3.69 14.54
CA ASP A 288 9.35 -4.78 14.05
C ASP A 288 8.65 -5.49 12.89
N PRO A 289 8.97 -5.15 11.62
CA PRO A 289 8.39 -5.83 10.47
C PRO A 289 8.80 -7.31 10.40
N GLY A 290 9.93 -7.68 11.03
CA GLY A 290 10.42 -9.05 11.09
C GLY A 290 9.51 -9.97 11.91
N THR A 291 8.94 -9.48 13.02
CA THR A 291 7.99 -10.28 13.82
C THR A 291 6.75 -10.67 13.01
N ILE A 292 6.13 -9.72 12.29
CA ILE A 292 4.96 -10.02 11.43
C ILE A 292 5.37 -10.98 10.31
N PHE A 293 6.51 -10.73 9.68
CA PHE A 293 6.96 -11.57 8.57
C PHE A 293 7.29 -13.01 9.01
N ASN A 294 7.91 -13.19 10.17
CA ASN A 294 8.17 -14.52 10.73
C ASN A 294 6.89 -15.29 11.03
N ALA A 295 5.83 -14.61 11.47
CA ALA A 295 4.51 -15.23 11.62
C ALA A 295 3.90 -15.58 10.25
N HIS A 296 4.00 -14.68 9.27
CA HIS A 296 3.56 -14.92 7.89
C HIS A 296 4.25 -16.14 7.28
N LEU A 297 5.54 -16.35 7.52
CA LEU A 297 6.25 -17.54 7.03
C LEU A 297 5.65 -18.85 7.56
N LYS A 298 5.15 -18.84 8.80
CA LYS A 298 4.56 -20.01 9.48
C LYS A 298 3.06 -20.20 9.19
N ALA A 299 2.38 -19.14 8.74
CA ALA A 299 0.95 -19.17 8.48
C ALA A 299 0.60 -20.05 7.28
N GLU A 300 -0.59 -20.64 7.32
CA GLU A 300 -1.09 -21.50 6.25
C GLU A 300 -1.48 -20.67 5.02
N GLU A 301 -1.04 -21.13 3.87
CA GLU A 301 -1.41 -20.54 2.58
C GLU A 301 -2.81 -21.00 2.16
N ARG A 302 -3.66 -20.04 1.82
CA ARG A 302 -5.06 -20.28 1.44
C ARG A 302 -5.47 -19.35 0.31
N ILE A 303 -6.51 -19.73 -0.41
CA ILE A 303 -7.21 -18.85 -1.34
C ILE A 303 -8.41 -18.26 -0.60
N ILE A 304 -8.47 -16.93 -0.51
CA ILE A 304 -9.59 -16.20 0.10
C ILE A 304 -10.28 -15.34 -0.96
N THR A 305 -11.54 -15.00 -0.70
CA THR A 305 -12.33 -14.09 -1.54
C THR A 305 -12.49 -12.74 -0.84
N LEU A 306 -12.12 -11.66 -1.50
CA LEU A 306 -12.36 -10.28 -1.08
C LEU A 306 -13.64 -9.74 -1.73
N ILE A 307 -14.52 -9.14 -0.92
CA ILE A 307 -15.79 -8.51 -1.34
C ILE A 307 -15.96 -7.10 -0.79
#